data_AF-G7YBT6-F1
#
_entry.id   AF-G7YBT6-F1
#
_cell.length_a   1.000
_cell.length_b   1.000
_cell.length_c   1.000
_cell.angle_alpha   90.00
_cell.angle_beta   90.00
_cell.angle_gamma   90.00
#
_symmetry.space_group_name_H-M   'P 1'
#
loop_
_entity.id
_entity.type
_entity.pdbx_description
1 polymer ?
#
loop_
_entity_poly.entity_id
_entity_poly.type
_entity_poly.pdbx_seq_one_letter_code
_entity_poly.pdbx_strand_id
1 'polypeptide(L)'
;MSVDVGLLAVLEKSVSPVQQELEAAQHFLEKAAEADLVGLLRQLSDVLCNAECSPVVRMQAGLQLKNALYSKDADIKTVYQQRWLQLTPDARQYIKKNVIAVQLLPMFLVFGCSWDGNYRT
;
A
#
# COMPACT_ATOMS: atom_id res chain seq x y z
N MET A 1 -16.71 5.90 8.13
CA MET A 1 -15.79 4.76 7.99
C MET A 1 -14.52 5.17 8.73
N SER A 2 -14.23 4.55 9.88
CA SER A 2 -13.17 5.03 10.78
C SER A 2 -11.82 4.57 10.25
N VAL A 3 -11.05 5.47 9.66
CA VAL A 3 -9.63 5.22 9.44
C VAL A 3 -8.97 5.14 10.82
N ASP A 4 -8.28 4.05 11.12
CA ASP A 4 -7.60 3.90 12.39
C ASP A 4 -6.53 4.98 12.54
N VAL A 5 -6.73 5.87 13.52
CA VAL A 5 -5.82 6.98 13.84
C VAL A 5 -4.39 6.49 14.08
N GLY A 6 -4.24 5.26 14.62
CA GLY A 6 -2.94 4.61 14.78
C GLY A 6 -2.23 4.32 13.46
N LEU A 7 -2.95 3.91 12.41
CA LEU A 7 -2.38 3.64 11.10
C LEU A 7 -1.91 4.93 10.41
N LEU A 8 -2.68 6.01 10.53
CA LEU A 8 -2.31 7.32 10.00
C LEU A 8 -1.02 7.84 10.63
N ALA A 9 -0.91 7.77 11.96
CA ALA A 9 0.29 8.18 12.68
C ALA A 9 1.52 7.33 12.30
N VAL A 10 1.33 6.03 12.06
CA VAL A 10 2.39 5.12 11.59
C VAL A 10 2.84 5.48 10.17
N LEU A 11 1.91 5.78 9.26
CA LEU A 11 2.21 6.21 7.89
C LEU A 11 2.86 7.60 7.83
N GLU A 12 2.56 8.50 8.77
CA GLU A 12 3.28 9.77 8.89
C GLU A 12 4.71 9.56 9.38
N LYS A 13 4.89 8.69 10.39
CA LYS A 13 6.21 8.33 10.92
C LYS A 13 7.08 7.55 9.93
N SER A 14 6.49 6.79 9.01
CA SER A 14 7.25 6.09 7.97
C SER A 14 7.89 7.04 6.95
N VAL A 15 7.55 8.33 6.97
CA VAL A 15 8.17 9.37 6.14
C VAL A 15 9.19 10.20 6.93
N SER A 16 9.17 10.10 8.26
CA SER A 16 10.15 10.77 9.10
C SER A 16 11.57 10.28 8.75
N PRO A 17 12.57 11.17 8.69
CA PRO A 17 13.97 10.80 8.43
C PRO A 17 14.64 10.03 9.59
N VAL A 18 13.89 9.72 10.65
CA VAL A 18 14.38 9.04 11.84
C VAL A 18 14.26 7.53 11.63
N GLN A 19 15.40 6.87 11.42
CA GLN A 19 15.49 5.42 11.15
C GLN A 19 14.69 4.58 12.15
N GLN A 20 14.79 4.89 13.45
CA GLN A 20 14.10 4.15 14.51
C GLN A 20 12.56 4.28 14.43
N GLU A 21 12.05 5.44 14.02
CA GLU A 21 10.60 5.62 13.83
C GLU A 21 10.11 4.91 12.57
N LEU A 22 10.93 4.89 11.51
CA LEU A 22 10.64 4.20 10.27
C LEU A 22 10.59 2.68 10.47
N GLU A 23 11.59 2.10 11.15
CA GLU A 23 11.62 0.67 11.45
C GLU A 23 10.46 0.25 12.37
N ALA A 24 10.14 1.06 13.39
CA ALA A 24 9.01 0.80 14.26
C ALA A 24 7.68 0.85 13.49
N ALA A 25 7.52 1.82 12.58
CA ALA A 25 6.36 1.93 11.72
C ALA A 25 6.24 0.73 10.77
N GLN A 26 7.35 0.33 10.14
CA GLN A 26 7.40 -0.79 9.21
C GLN A 26 7.06 -2.12 9.91
N HIS A 27 7.63 -2.35 11.08
CA HIS A 27 7.37 -3.55 11.88
C HIS A 27 5.92 -3.60 12.40
N PHE A 28 5.32 -2.44 12.73
CA PHE A 28 3.89 -2.38 13.06
C PHE A 28 3.01 -2.79 11.87
N LEU A 29 3.32 -2.28 10.67
CA LEU A 29 2.61 -2.63 9.44
C LEU A 29 2.78 -4.10 9.08
N GLU A 30 3.98 -4.67 9.28
CA GLU A 30 4.26 -6.08 9.03
C GLU A 30 3.46 -6.98 9.98
N LYS A 31 3.46 -6.68 11.28
CA LYS A 31 2.63 -7.41 12.25
C LYS A 31 1.14 -7.32 11.95
N ALA A 32 0.66 -6.15 11.52
CA ALA A 32 -0.72 -5.98 11.11
C ALA A 32 -1.05 -6.79 9.84
N ALA A 33 -0.12 -6.84 8.87
CA ALA A 33 -0.25 -7.64 7.65
C ALA A 33 -0.18 -9.15 7.91
N GLU A 34 0.53 -9.57 8.95
CA GLU A 34 0.60 -10.96 9.39
C GLU A 34 -0.70 -11.40 10.07
N ALA A 35 -1.30 -10.52 10.89
CA ALA A 35 -2.58 -10.76 11.55
C ALA A 35 -3.78 -10.71 10.59
N ASP A 36 -3.93 -9.63 9.82
CA ASP A 36 -5.01 -9.45 8.85
C ASP A 36 -4.55 -8.58 7.66
N LEU A 37 -4.02 -9.27 6.64
CA LEU A 37 -3.62 -8.63 5.39
C LEU A 37 -4.80 -7.92 4.71
N VAL A 38 -6.01 -8.49 4.75
CA VAL A 38 -7.17 -7.93 4.03
C VAL A 38 -7.63 -6.64 4.67
N GLY A 39 -7.72 -6.61 6.00
CA GLY A 39 -8.05 -5.44 6.78
C GLY A 39 -7.05 -4.31 6.54
N LEU A 40 -5.75 -4.62 6.59
CA LEU A 40 -4.69 -3.65 6.33
C LEU A 40 -4.78 -3.07 4.91
N LEU A 41 -4.91 -3.92 3.88
CA LEU A 41 -5.00 -3.46 2.50
C LEU A 41 -6.25 -2.59 2.25
N ARG A 42 -7.36 -2.89 2.93
CA ARG A 42 -8.58 -2.08 2.88
C ARG A 42 -8.34 -0.71 3.52
N GLN A 43 -7.76 -0.65 4.71
CA GLN A 43 -7.40 0.61 5.37
C GLN A 43 -6.43 1.43 4.53
N LEU A 44 -5.39 0.81 3.96
CA LEU A 44 -4.44 1.48 3.05
C LEU A 44 -5.16 2.07 1.85
N SER A 45 -6.12 1.34 1.27
CA SER A 45 -6.91 1.82 0.14
C SER A 45 -7.86 2.96 0.51
N ASP A 46 -8.41 2.96 1.73
CA ASP A 46 -9.25 4.04 2.24
C ASP A 46 -8.42 5.30 2.51
N VAL A 47 -7.24 5.17 3.12
CA VAL A 47 -6.27 6.28 3.30
C VAL A 47 -5.85 6.86 1.94
N LEU A 48 -5.63 5.98 0.96
CA LEU A 48 -5.26 6.37 -0.40
C LEU A 48 -6.37 7.20 -1.07
N CYS A 49 -7.63 6.80 -0.92
CA CYS A 49 -8.79 7.53 -1.44
C CYS A 49 -9.18 8.76 -0.61
N ASN A 50 -8.71 8.86 0.63
CA ASN A 50 -9.03 9.97 1.52
C ASN A 50 -8.27 11.24 1.10
N ALA A 51 -8.98 12.18 0.50
CA ALA A 51 -8.41 13.46 0.08
C ALA A 51 -8.05 14.39 1.25
N GLU A 52 -8.59 14.14 2.45
CA GLU A 52 -8.30 14.92 3.66
C GLU A 52 -6.93 14.56 4.27
N CYS A 53 -6.35 13.42 3.89
CA CYS A 53 -5.03 13.01 4.35
C CYS A 53 -3.90 13.71 3.57
N SER A 54 -2.78 13.93 4.26
CA SER A 54 -1.58 14.53 3.66
C SER A 54 -1.16 13.77 2.39
N PRO A 55 -0.77 14.47 1.31
CA PRO A 55 -0.36 13.84 0.05
C PRO A 55 0.76 12.80 0.25
N VAL A 56 1.62 13.02 1.23
CA VAL A 56 2.73 12.15 1.60
C VAL A 56 2.21 10.82 2.18
N VAL A 57 1.23 10.88 3.08
CA VAL A 57 0.61 9.70 3.72
C VAL A 57 -0.11 8.85 2.68
N ARG A 58 -0.83 9.48 1.74
CA ARG A 58 -1.48 8.77 0.62
C ARG A 58 -0.45 8.05 -0.25
N MET A 59 0.65 8.72 -0.56
CA MET A 59 1.73 8.14 -1.37
C MET A 59 2.37 6.93 -0.66
N GLN A 60 2.65 7.04 0.64
CA GLN A 60 3.15 5.91 1.43
C GLN A 60 2.17 4.76 1.47
N ALA A 61 0.88 5.03 1.67
CA ALA A 61 -0.14 3.99 1.67
C ALA A 61 -0.16 3.20 0.34
N GLY A 62 -0.05 3.91 -0.79
CA GLY A 62 0.04 3.29 -2.12
C GLY A 62 1.32 2.48 -2.32
N LEU A 63 2.47 2.97 -1.84
CA LEU A 63 3.73 2.24 -1.91
C LEU A 63 3.70 0.96 -1.06
N GLN A 64 3.20 1.06 0.17
CA GLN A 64 3.09 -0.08 1.08
C GLN A 64 2.12 -1.13 0.51
N LEU A 65 1.01 -0.69 -0.08
CA LEU A 65 0.08 -1.56 -0.79
C LEU A 65 0.77 -2.29 -1.95
N LYS A 66 1.58 -1.58 -2.74
CA LYS A 66 2.35 -2.18 -3.84
C LYS A 66 3.35 -3.21 -3.33
N ASN A 67 4.10 -2.91 -2.27
CA ASN A 67 5.08 -3.83 -1.68
C ASN A 67 4.41 -5.07 -1.07
N ALA A 68 3.19 -4.94 -0.55
CA ALA A 68 2.43 -6.06 -0.03
C ALA A 68 1.89 -7.00 -1.14
N LEU A 69 1.70 -6.49 -2.36
CA LEU A 69 1.13 -7.24 -3.49
C LEU A 69 2.16 -7.72 -4.50
N TYR A 70 3.29 -7.03 -4.58
CA TYR A 70 4.31 -7.27 -5.59
C TYR A 70 5.70 -7.31 -4.96
N SER A 71 6.44 -8.36 -5.31
CA SER A 71 7.87 -8.48 -5.05
C SER A 71 8.60 -8.71 -6.37
N LYS A 72 9.88 -8.34 -6.41
CA LYS A 72 10.76 -8.53 -7.56
C LYS A 72 11.14 -9.99 -7.78
N ASP A 73 11.20 -10.78 -6.70
CA ASP A 73 11.54 -12.19 -6.74
C ASP A 73 10.38 -13.06 -7.24
N ALA A 74 10.68 -13.98 -8.16
CA ALA A 74 9.68 -14.83 -8.80
C ALA A 74 9.02 -15.81 -7.83
N ASP A 75 9.78 -16.36 -6.88
CA ASP A 75 9.27 -17.25 -5.83
C ASP A 75 8.30 -16.52 -4.90
N ILE A 76 8.70 -15.34 -4.40
CA ILE A 76 7.88 -14.52 -3.50
C ILE A 76 6.63 -13.99 -4.23
N LYS A 77 6.77 -13.60 -5.50
CA LYS A 77 5.63 -13.18 -6.33
C LYS A 77 4.57 -14.27 -6.43
N THR A 78 4.97 -15.53 -6.62
CA THR A 78 4.03 -16.65 -6.70
C THR A 78 3.29 -16.84 -5.38
N VAL A 79 4.00 -16.75 -4.25
CA VAL A 79 3.41 -16.81 -2.91
C VAL A 79 2.42 -15.66 -2.68
N TYR A 80 2.78 -14.43 -3.05
CA TYR A 80 1.91 -13.26 -2.91
C TYR A 80 0.66 -13.37 -3.79
N GLN A 81 0.81 -13.88 -5.01
CA GLN A 81 -0.33 -14.15 -5.90
C GLN A 81 -1.25 -15.23 -5.32
N GLN A 82 -0.72 -16.33 -4.78
CA GLN A 82 -1.52 -17.36 -4.13
C GLN A 82 -2.25 -16.81 -2.89
N ARG A 83 -1.54 -16.04 -2.05
CA ARG A 83 -2.12 -15.37 -0.88
C ARG A 83 -3.22 -14.39 -1.29
N TRP A 84 -3.02 -13.62 -2.36
CA TRP A 84 -4.01 -12.72 -2.95
C TRP A 84 -5.21 -13.49 -3.52
N LEU A 85 -4.98 -14.64 -4.17
CA LEU A 85 -6.04 -15.48 -4.72
C LEU A 85 -6.93 -16.09 -3.62
N GLN A 86 -6.35 -16.36 -2.44
CA GLN A 86 -7.08 -16.80 -1.26
C GLN A 86 -7.93 -15.71 -0.60
N LEU A 87 -7.71 -14.43 -0.92
CA LEU A 87 -8.54 -13.34 -0.39
C LEU A 87 -9.94 -13.35 -0.98
N THR A 88 -10.89 -12.81 -0.22
CA THR A 88 -12.28 -12.67 -0.64
C THR A 88 -12.38 -11.82 -1.91
N PRO A 89 -13.23 -12.22 -2.88
CA PRO A 89 -13.37 -11.49 -4.15
C PRO A 89 -13.81 -10.03 -3.95
N ASP A 90 -14.62 -9.76 -2.92
CA ASP A 90 -15.11 -8.44 -2.56
C ASP A 90 -13.97 -7.47 -2.19
N ALA A 91 -13.05 -7.90 -1.31
CA ALA A 91 -11.90 -7.09 -0.92
C ALA A 91 -10.97 -6.80 -2.09
N ARG A 92 -10.73 -7.79 -2.97
CA ARG A 92 -9.91 -7.60 -4.18
C ARG A 92 -10.50 -6.56 -5.11
N GLN A 93 -11.81 -6.59 -5.29
CA GLN A 93 -12.51 -5.65 -6.15
C GLN A 93 -12.48 -4.23 -5.56
N TYR A 94 -12.64 -4.11 -4.24
CA TYR A 94 -12.54 -2.86 -3.51
C TYR A 94 -11.15 -2.23 -3.66
N ILE A 95 -10.08 -2.99 -3.36
CA ILE A 95 -8.69 -2.52 -3.46
C ILE A 95 -8.37 -2.12 -4.91
N LYS A 96 -8.75 -2.95 -5.89
CA LYS A 96 -8.52 -2.65 -7.31
C LYS A 96 -9.22 -1.35 -7.75
N LYS A 97 -10.47 -1.14 -7.30
CA LYS A 97 -11.22 0.10 -7.59
C LYS A 97 -10.53 1.33 -7.01
N ASN A 98 -10.08 1.25 -5.76
CA ASN A 98 -9.43 2.38 -5.08
C ASN A 98 -8.05 2.71 -5.67
N VAL A 99 -7.26 1.70 -6.04
CA VAL A 99 -5.96 1.91 -6.70
C VAL A 99 -6.14 2.55 -8.07
N ILE A 100 -7.08 2.06 -8.88
CA ILE A 100 -7.39 2.65 -10.20
C ILE A 100 -7.90 4.09 -10.05
N ALA A 101 -8.73 4.35 -9.04
CA ALA A 101 -9.25 5.70 -8.78
C ALA A 101 -8.13 6.70 -8.46
N VAL A 102 -7.11 6.29 -7.70
CA VAL A 102 -5.97 7.16 -7.36
C VAL A 102 -4.95 7.31 -8.48
N GLN A 103 -4.87 6.36 -9.42
CA GLN A 103 -3.89 6.36 -10.51
C GLN A 103 -4.02 7.56 -11.48
N LEU A 104 -5.04 8.41 -11.31
CA LEU A 104 -5.20 9.69 -12.00
C LEU A 104 -4.47 10.87 -11.35
N LEU A 105 -3.77 10.68 -10.23
CA LEU A 105 -2.88 11.70 -9.65
C LEU A 105 -1.45 11.56 -10.20
N PRO A 106 -0.72 12.67 -10.43
CA PRO A 106 0.59 12.70 -11.09
C PRO A 106 1.70 12.12 -10.19
N MET A 107 1.64 10.83 -9.91
CA MET A 107 2.54 10.08 -9.03
C MET A 107 3.86 9.69 -9.73
N PHE A 108 4.09 10.10 -10.99
CA PHE A 108 5.27 9.71 -11.76
C PHE A 108 6.56 10.47 -11.41
N LEU A 109 6.54 11.48 -10.52
CA LEU A 109 7.71 12.36 -10.32
C LEU A 109 8.47 12.22 -8.98
N VAL A 110 7.97 11.50 -7.98
CA VAL A 110 8.60 11.52 -6.63
C VAL A 110 9.48 10.29 -6.33
N PHE A 111 9.31 9.17 -7.02
CA PHE A 111 10.21 8.03 -6.89
C PHE A 111 10.64 7.56 -8.28
N GLY A 112 11.90 7.84 -8.62
CA GLY A 112 12.59 7.34 -9.81
C GLY A 112 12.76 5.81 -9.80
N CYS A 113 11.65 5.08 -9.81
CA CYS A 113 11.60 3.67 -10.10
C CYS A 113 10.99 3.51 -11.50
N SER A 114 11.89 3.24 -12.46
CA SER A 114 11.58 2.78 -13.80
C SER A 114 10.40 1.80 -13.81
N TRP A 115 9.24 2.29 -14.23
CA TRP A 115 8.15 1.50 -14.74
C TRP A 115 8.45 1.23 -16.22
N ASP A 116 9.44 0.39 -16.52
CA ASP A 116 9.52 -0.20 -17.87
C ASP A 116 8.49 -1.34 -17.93
N GLY A 117 7.24 -0.92 -18.10
CA GLY A 117 6.11 -1.77 -18.41
C GLY A 117 5.71 -1.47 -19.85
N ASN A 118 6.41 -2.11 -20.78
CA ASN A 118 6.08 -2.14 -22.19
C ASN A 118 4.61 -2.54 -22.38
N TYR A 119 3.76 -1.54 -22.60
CA TYR A 119 2.40 -1.68 -23.14
C TYR A 119 2.30 -0.74 -24.34
N ARG A 120 3.00 -1.11 -25.41
CA ARG A 120 2.79 -0.58 -26.75
C ARG A 120 2.31 -1.72 -27.65
N THR A 121 1.03 -1.68 -27.98
CA THR A 121 0.56 -1.97 -29.34
C THR A 121 -0.38 -0.85 -29.72
#